data_AF-A0A0S8BRQ2-F1
#
_entry.id   AF-A0A0S8BRQ2-F1
#
_cell.length_a   1.000
_cell.length_b   1.000
_cell.length_c   1.000
_cell.angle_alpha   90.00
_cell.angle_beta   90.00
_cell.angle_gamma   90.00
#
_symmetry.space_group_name_H-M   'P 1'
#
loop_
_entity.id
_entity.type
_entity.pdbx_description
1 polymer ?
#
loop_
_entity_poly.entity_id
_entity_poly.type
_entity_poly.pdbx_seq_one_letter_code
_entity_poly.pdbx_strand_id
1 'polypeptide(L)'
;MSRPRPVIAIDGPAGVGKSTTARVLARRLGYTLVDTGALYRGVALAARDRGISWEDEAAVSALCHEIDLGFAAQDDGTPRLLIDGRDRVDE
;
A
#
# COMPACT_ATOMS: atom_id res chain seq x y z
N MET A 1 -21.64 -17.43 -15.13
CA MET A 1 -20.36 -16.72 -14.90
C MET A 1 -20.60 -15.64 -13.86
N SER A 2 -19.89 -15.63 -12.73
CA SER A 2 -20.02 -14.51 -11.78
C SER A 2 -19.35 -13.28 -12.37
N ARG A 3 -20.04 -12.12 -12.35
CA ARG A 3 -19.40 -10.85 -12.70
C ARG A 3 -18.20 -10.62 -11.78
N PRO A 4 -17.06 -10.12 -12.30
CA PRO A 4 -15.95 -9.72 -11.45
C PRO A 4 -16.44 -8.66 -10.44
N ARG A 5 -15.95 -8.76 -9.20
CA ARG A 5 -16.22 -7.74 -8.18
C ARG A 5 -15.65 -6.40 -8.67
N PRO A 6 -16.40 -5.28 -8.56
CA PRO A 6 -15.89 -3.97 -8.97
C PRO A 6 -14.69 -3.55 -8.10
N VAL A 7 -13.88 -2.61 -8.59
CA VAL A 7 -12.87 -1.90 -7.79
C VAL A 7 -13.46 -0.55 -7.39
N ILE A 8 -13.27 -0.14 -6.13
CA ILE A 8 -13.79 1.13 -5.61
C ILE A 8 -12.60 2.03 -5.29
N ALA A 9 -12.49 3.16 -5.99
CA ALA A 9 -11.52 4.22 -5.71
C ALA A 9 -12.14 5.30 -4.81
N ILE A 10 -11.37 5.83 -3.87
CA ILE A 10 -11.80 6.88 -2.92
C ILE A 10 -10.73 7.96 -2.84
N ASP A 11 -10.97 9.07 -3.54
CA ASP A 11 -10.02 10.18 -3.69
C ASP A 11 -10.50 11.49 -3.04
N GLY A 12 -9.57 12.40 -2.81
CA GLY A 12 -9.81 13.70 -2.15
C GLY A 12 -8.60 14.20 -1.35
N PRO A 13 -8.64 15.41 -0.78
CA PRO A 13 -7.49 16.02 -0.10
C PRO A 13 -7.08 15.29 1.19
N ALA A 14 -5.88 15.58 1.70
CA ALA A 14 -5.44 15.05 3.00
C ALA A 14 -6.38 15.50 4.13
N GLY A 15 -6.55 14.66 5.16
CA GLY A 15 -7.36 15.00 6.34
C GLY A 15 -8.88 14.86 6.21
N VAL A 16 -9.44 14.62 5.02
CA VAL A 16 -10.92 14.50 4.84
C VAL A 16 -11.52 13.14 5.23
N GLY A 17 -10.72 12.25 5.83
CA GLY A 17 -11.21 10.95 6.34
C GLY A 17 -11.27 9.80 5.34
N LYS A 18 -10.66 9.92 4.15
CA LYS A 18 -10.69 8.88 3.09
C LYS A 18 -10.30 7.49 3.58
N SER A 19 -9.15 7.37 4.26
CA SER A 19 -8.65 6.08 4.75
C SER A 19 -9.60 5.45 5.78
N THR A 20 -10.24 6.28 6.62
CA THR A 20 -11.26 5.83 7.57
C THR A 20 -12.50 5.31 6.84
N THR A 21 -13.02 6.08 5.87
CA THR A 21 -14.17 5.68 5.05
C THR A 21 -13.88 4.40 4.25
N ALA A 22 -12.71 4.32 3.61
CA ALA A 22 -12.27 3.17 2.83
C ALA A 22 -12.21 1.89 3.68
N ARG A 23 -11.63 1.97 4.89
CA ARG A 23 -11.57 0.86 5.84
C ARG A 23 -12.96 0.37 6.25
N VAL A 24 -13.84 1.28 6.64
CA VAL A 24 -15.20 0.92 7.05
C VAL A 24 -15.99 0.30 5.90
N LEU A 25 -15.86 0.85 4.69
CA LEU A 25 -16.51 0.34 3.49
C LEU A 25 -15.99 -1.06 3.12
N ALA A 26 -14.67 -1.24 3.09
CA ALA A 26 -14.02 -2.50 2.78
C ALA A 26 -14.48 -3.62 3.73
N ARG A 27 -14.48 -3.34 5.04
CA ARG A 27 -14.98 -4.28 6.05
C ARG A 27 -16.46 -4.63 5.86
N ARG A 28 -17.31 -3.65 5.57
CA ARG A 28 -18.76 -3.86 5.36
C ARG A 28 -19.07 -4.68 4.12
N LEU A 29 -18.27 -4.53 3.06
CA LEU A 29 -18.51 -5.20 1.77
C LEU A 29 -17.70 -6.49 1.59
N GLY A 30 -16.77 -6.80 2.51
CA GLY A 30 -15.84 -7.93 2.38
C GLY A 30 -14.84 -7.73 1.25
N TYR A 31 -14.32 -6.50 1.11
CA TYR A 31 -13.30 -6.12 0.13
C TYR A 31 -11.95 -6.01 0.81
N THR A 32 -10.89 -6.30 0.06
CA THR A 32 -9.52 -5.96 0.44
C THR A 32 -9.32 -4.46 0.28
N LEU A 33 -8.87 -3.80 1.34
CA LEU A 33 -8.39 -2.42 1.26
C LEU A 33 -6.99 -2.41 0.66
N VAL A 34 -6.70 -1.46 -0.23
CA VAL A 34 -5.35 -1.19 -0.75
C VAL A 34 -4.97 0.22 -0.32
N ASP A 35 -3.97 0.33 0.56
CA ASP A 35 -3.44 1.62 0.99
C ASP A 35 -2.30 2.04 0.06
N THR A 36 -2.62 2.85 -0.94
CA THR A 36 -1.62 3.38 -1.89
C THR A 36 -0.56 4.24 -1.20
N GLY A 37 -0.92 4.95 -0.13
CA GLY A 37 0.03 5.74 0.66
C GLY A 37 1.06 4.86 1.34
N ALA A 38 0.66 3.67 1.82
CA ALA A 38 1.60 2.69 2.36
C ALA A 38 2.57 2.19 1.28
N LEU A 39 2.10 1.91 0.06
CA LEU A 39 2.96 1.49 -1.06
C LEU A 39 4.05 2.51 -1.37
N TYR A 40 3.70 3.79 -1.55
CA TYR A 40 4.68 4.85 -1.82
C TYR A 40 5.71 4.97 -0.69
N ARG A 41 5.28 4.90 0.57
CA ARG A 41 6.21 4.91 1.72
C ARG A 41 7.10 3.67 1.75
N GLY A 42 6.58 2.51 1.38
CA GLY A 42 7.34 1.27 1.30
C GLY A 42 8.45 1.32 0.25
N VAL A 43 8.16 1.86 -0.93
CA VAL A 43 9.18 2.11 -1.96
C VAL A 43 10.24 3.09 -1.46
N ALA A 44 9.84 4.19 -0.82
CA ALA A 44 10.78 5.17 -0.27
C ALA A 44 11.69 4.56 0.81
N LEU A 45 11.13 3.72 1.69
CA LEU A 45 11.88 2.98 2.71
C LEU A 45 12.87 2.01 2.06
N ALA A 46 12.45 1.23 1.07
CA ALA A 46 13.33 0.31 0.36
C ALA A 46 14.45 1.03 -0.40
N ALA A 47 14.17 2.19 -1.01
CA ALA A 47 15.19 3.01 -1.66
C ALA A 47 16.23 3.50 -0.65
N ARG A 48 15.78 4.00 0.52
CA ARG A 48 16.65 4.38 1.64
C ARG A 48 17.54 3.22 2.07
N ASP A 49 16.97 2.04 2.31
CA ASP A 49 17.68 0.87 2.81
C ASP A 49 18.71 0.33 1.80
N ARG A 50 18.41 0.45 0.50
CA ARG A 50 19.31 0.03 -0.60
C ARG A 50 20.30 1.12 -1.01
N GLY A 51 20.30 2.28 -0.36
CA GLY A 51 21.18 3.41 -0.68
C GLY A 51 20.93 4.04 -2.04
N ILE A 52 19.72 3.90 -2.58
CA ILE A 52 19.31 4.47 -3.87
C ILE A 52 18.94 5.94 -3.66
N SER A 53 19.55 6.83 -4.42
CA SER A 53 19.20 8.25 -4.41
C SER A 53 17.76 8.44 -4.91
N TRP A 54 17.00 9.28 -4.21
CA TRP A 54 15.62 9.61 -4.61
C TRP A 54 15.58 10.48 -5.87
N GLU A 55 16.71 11.08 -6.25
CA GLU A 55 16.87 11.86 -7.47
C GLU A 55 17.22 10.98 -8.69
N ASP A 56 17.59 9.70 -8.47
CA ASP A 56 17.85 8.75 -9.54
C ASP A 56 16.55 8.02 -9.93
N GLU A 57 15.78 8.66 -10.82
CA GLU A 57 14.50 8.13 -11.30
C GLU A 57 14.64 6.73 -11.92
N ALA A 58 15.72 6.47 -12.66
CA ALA A 58 15.95 5.19 -13.30
C ALA A 58 16.20 4.09 -12.26
N ALA A 59 17.00 4.36 -11.24
CA ALA A 59 17.25 3.41 -10.15
C ALA A 59 16.01 3.16 -9.30
N VAL A 60 15.20 4.19 -9.00
CA VAL A 60 13.93 4.03 -8.28
C VAL A 60 12.92 3.23 -9.10
N SER A 61 12.87 3.44 -10.42
CA SER A 61 12.02 2.66 -11.33
C SER A 61 12.43 1.18 -11.35
N ALA A 62 13.74 0.90 -11.45
CA ALA A 62 14.26 -0.47 -11.35
C ALA A 62 13.90 -1.13 -10.01
N LEU A 63 14.03 -0.38 -8.90
CA LEU A 63 13.60 -0.84 -7.58
C LEU A 63 12.12 -1.23 -7.57
N CYS A 64 11.23 -0.44 -8.15
CA CYS A 64 9.80 -0.74 -8.21
C CYS A 64 9.48 -2.06 -8.94
N HIS A 65 10.33 -2.50 -9.86
CA HIS A 65 10.19 -3.79 -10.54
C HIS A 65 10.72 -4.97 -9.72
N GLU A 66 11.63 -4.72 -8.77
CA GLU A 66 12.31 -5.75 -7.98
C GLU A 66 11.74 -5.93 -6.57
N ILE A 67 11.21 -4.86 -5.99
CA ILE A 67 10.70 -4.84 -4.62
C ILE A 67 9.47 -5.76 -4.50
N ASP A 68 9.47 -6.64 -3.50
CA ASP A 68 8.29 -7.44 -3.18
C ASP A 68 7.42 -6.69 -2.17
N LEU A 69 6.27 -6.20 -2.63
CA LEU A 69 5.28 -5.53 -1.79
C LEU A 69 4.04 -6.40 -1.62
N GLY A 70 3.79 -6.82 -0.38
CA GLY A 70 2.65 -7.62 0.00
C GLY A 70 1.72 -6.89 0.95
N PHE A 71 0.45 -7.33 1.02
CA PHE A 71 -0.45 -6.92 2.09
C PHE A 71 -0.91 -8.15 2.87
N ALA A 72 -0.57 -8.22 4.16
CA ALA A 72 -1.11 -9.21 5.08
C ALA A 72 -2.43 -8.69 5.67
N ALA A 73 -3.44 -9.56 5.73
CA ALA A 73 -4.69 -9.23 6.43
C ALA A 73 -4.43 -9.03 7.93
N GLN A 74 -5.22 -8.17 8.57
CA GLN A 74 -5.24 -7.98 10.02
C GLN A 74 -6.68 -8.07 10.53
N ASP A 75 -6.84 -8.36 11.82
CA ASP A 75 -8.15 -8.54 12.45
C ASP A 75 -9.02 -7.26 12.42
N ASP A 76 -8.39 -6.09 12.42
CA ASP A 76 -9.08 -4.80 12.37
C ASP A 76 -9.51 -4.38 10.94
N GLY A 77 -9.18 -5.20 9.94
CA GLY A 77 -9.45 -4.95 8.53
C GLY A 77 -8.51 -3.93 7.88
N THR A 78 -7.47 -3.47 8.58
CA THR A 78 -6.37 -2.73 7.94
C THR A 78 -5.35 -3.70 7.36
N PRO A 79 -4.96 -3.56 6.09
CA PRO A 79 -3.92 -4.39 5.52
C PRO A 79 -2.56 -3.93 6.06
N ARG A 80 -1.73 -4.87 6.51
CA ARG A 80 -0.35 -4.61 6.89
C ARG A 80 0.54 -4.73 5.66
N LEU A 81 1.27 -3.67 5.31
CA LEU A 81 2.26 -3.72 4.24
C LEU A 81 3.44 -4.58 4.67
N LEU A 82 3.84 -5.49 3.79
CA LEU A 82 5.09 -6.25 3.87
C LEU A 82 6.02 -5.75 2.76
N ILE A 83 7.29 -5.53 3.11
CA ILE A 83 8.35 -5.13 2.18
C ILE A 83 9.41 -6.23 2.20
N ASP A 84 9.65 -6.85 1.05
CA ASP A 84 10.53 -8.02 0.91
C ASP A 84 10.17 -9.11 1.94
N GLY A 85 8.86 -9.36 2.10
CA GLY A 85 8.28 -10.34 3.02
C GLY A 85 8.29 -9.95 4.51
N ARG A 86 8.70 -8.73 4.87
CA ARG A 86 8.84 -8.29 6.28
C ARG A 86 7.93 -7.12 6.62
N ASP A 87 7.39 -7.14 7.83
CA ASP A 87 6.73 -5.99 8.44
C ASP A 87 7.80 -5.01 8.96
N ARG A 88 7.61 -3.70 8.72
CA ARG A 88 8.59 -2.63 9.00
C ARG A 88 7.95 -1.43 9.72
N VAL A 89 6.96 -1.69 10.57
CA VAL A 89 6.16 -0.64 11.25
C VAL A 89 6.96 0.25 12.19
N ASP A 90 8.13 -0.20 12.64
CA ASP A 90 8.94 0.47 13.65
C ASP A 90 10.25 1.11 13.09
N GLU A 91 10.37 1.30 11.77
CA GLU A 91 11.58 1.80 11.09
C GLU A 91 11.37 3.03 10.17
#